data_AF-A0A8C9FBU6-F1
#
_entry.id   AF-A0A8C9FBU6-F1
#
_cell.length_a   1.000
_cell.length_b   1.000
_cell.length_c   1.000
_cell.angle_alpha   90.00
_cell.angle_beta   90.00
_cell.angle_gamma   90.00
#
_symmetry.space_group_name_H-M   'P 1'
#
loop_
_entity.id
_entity.type
_entity.pdbx_description
1 polymer ?
#
loop_
_entity_poly.entity_id
_entity_poly.type
_entity_poly.pdbx_seq_one_letter_code
_entity_poly.pdbx_strand_id
1 'polypeptide(L)'
;MYVWFFLQPEHTNVCFWYIPPSLRGMPDCDERREKLHRVAPKIKALMMESGTTMVGYQPQGDKVNFFRMVISNPAATKSDIDFLIEEIERLGQEL
;
A
#
# COMPACT_ATOMS: atom_id res chain seq x y z
N MET A 1 -8.27 -7.71 -4.68
CA MET A 1 -7.32 -7.05 -3.78
C MET A 1 -7.87 -6.97 -2.35
N TYR A 2 -7.08 -7.35 -1.33
CA TYR A 2 -7.43 -7.15 0.09
C TYR A 2 -6.79 -5.86 0.59
N VAL A 3 -7.57 -4.77 0.60
CA VAL A 3 -7.17 -3.47 1.16
C VAL A 3 -7.77 -3.37 2.55
N TRP A 4 -6.92 -3.29 3.58
CA TRP A 4 -7.38 -3.00 4.94
C TRP A 4 -7.33 -1.49 5.17
N PHE A 5 -8.51 -0.87 5.22
CA PHE A 5 -8.67 0.52 5.63
C PHE A 5 -8.68 0.61 7.16
N PHE A 6 -7.88 1.50 7.72
CA PHE A 6 -7.80 1.68 9.17
C PHE A 6 -9.02 2.39 9.76
N LEU A 7 -9.54 3.36 9.01
CA LEU A 7 -10.64 4.25 9.38
C LEU A 7 -11.30 4.72 8.09
N GLN A 8 -12.57 5.11 8.17
CA GLN A 8 -13.21 5.81 7.06
C GLN A 8 -12.48 7.13 6.82
N PRO A 9 -12.01 7.42 5.58
CA PRO A 9 -11.36 8.69 5.28
C PRO A 9 -12.31 9.88 5.48
N GLU A 10 -11.87 10.88 6.24
CA GLU A 10 -12.56 12.17 6.38
C GLU A 10 -11.99 13.25 5.44
N HIS A 11 -10.88 12.94 4.77
CA HIS A 11 -10.23 13.78 3.77
C HIS A 11 -9.79 12.89 2.60
N THR A 12 -9.08 13.48 1.63
CA THR A 12 -8.48 12.78 0.49
C THR A 12 -7.32 11.83 0.83
N ASN A 13 -7.03 11.62 2.13
CA ASN A 13 -6.00 10.69 2.59
C ASN A 13 -6.61 9.31 2.77
N VAL A 14 -6.10 8.34 2.02
CA VAL A 14 -6.52 6.93 2.10
C VAL A 14 -5.34 6.10 2.59
N CYS A 15 -5.47 5.55 3.79
CA CYS A 15 -4.43 4.73 4.44
C CYS A 15 -4.77 3.24 4.33
N PHE A 16 -3.83 2.45 3.82
CA PHE A 16 -4.05 1.02 3.64
C PHE A 16 -2.75 0.20 3.59
N TRP A 17 -2.88 -1.09 3.92
CA TRP A 17 -1.86 -2.09 3.58
C TRP A 17 -2.23 -2.85 2.30
N TYR A 18 -1.20 -3.17 1.52
CA TYR A 18 -1.27 -4.26 0.56
C TYR A 18 -0.81 -5.55 1.23
N ILE A 19 -1.65 -6.60 1.18
CA ILE A 19 -1.33 -7.91 1.74
C ILE A 19 -0.92 -8.87 0.59
N PRO A 20 0.38 -9.20 0.47
CA PRO A 20 0.84 -10.10 -0.58
C PRO A 20 0.31 -11.52 -0.37
N PRO A 21 0.23 -12.35 -1.43
CA PRO A 21 -0.30 -13.71 -1.34
C PRO A 21 0.33 -14.55 -0.22
N SER A 22 1.64 -14.41 0.01
CA SER A 22 2.39 -15.12 1.06
C SER A 22 1.93 -14.83 2.49
N LEU A 23 1.28 -13.69 2.73
CA LEU A 23 0.79 -13.26 4.05
C LEU A 23 -0.73 -13.39 4.21
N ARG A 24 -1.46 -13.76 3.13
CA ARG A 24 -2.92 -13.96 3.19
C ARG A 24 -3.20 -15.24 3.99
N GLY A 25 -4.01 -15.13 5.05
CA GLY A 25 -4.35 -16.26 5.92
C GLY A 25 -3.32 -16.54 7.04
N MET A 26 -2.17 -15.86 7.05
CA MET A 26 -1.26 -15.92 8.20
C MET A 26 -1.93 -15.24 9.40
N PRO A 27 -1.91 -15.85 10.60
CA PRO A 27 -2.48 -15.23 11.80
C PRO A 27 -1.71 -13.96 12.19
N ASP A 28 -2.38 -13.05 12.90
CA ASP A 28 -1.73 -11.85 13.40
C ASP A 28 -0.75 -12.18 14.53
N CYS A 29 0.54 -12.19 14.20
CA CYS A 29 1.66 -12.45 15.11
C CYS A 29 2.84 -11.52 14.78
N ASP A 30 3.86 -11.50 15.63
CA ASP A 30 5.05 -10.66 15.43
C ASP A 30 5.73 -10.93 14.10
N GLU A 31 5.83 -12.20 13.69
CA GLU A 31 6.42 -12.58 12.40
C GLU A 31 5.62 -12.00 11.22
N ARG A 32 4.29 -12.05 11.28
CA ARG A 32 3.43 -11.45 10.24
C ARG A 32 3.59 -9.95 10.20
N ARG A 33 3.63 -9.28 11.35
CA ARG A 33 3.84 -7.82 11.45
C ARG A 33 5.20 -7.41 10.88
N GLU A 34 6.25 -8.15 11.20
CA GLU A 34 7.59 -7.88 10.68
C GLU A 34 7.66 -8.07 9.16
N LYS A 35 7.08 -9.15 8.63
CA LYS A 35 7.00 -9.37 7.18
C LYS A 35 6.18 -8.26 6.51
N LEU A 36 5.03 -7.89 7.06
CA LEU A 36 4.17 -6.83 6.54
C LEU A 36 4.86 -5.46 6.57
N HIS A 37 5.64 -5.16 7.61
CA HIS A 37 6.42 -3.92 7.72
C HIS A 37 7.38 -3.72 6.54
N ARG A 38 7.89 -4.80 5.94
CA ARG A 38 8.83 -4.76 4.81
C ARG A 38 8.14 -4.64 3.45
N VAL A 39 6.82 -4.83 3.37
CA VAL A 39 6.08 -4.84 2.09
C VAL A 39 6.07 -3.47 1.43
N ALA A 40 5.61 -2.43 2.13
CA ALA A 40 5.50 -1.09 1.53
C ALA A 40 6.84 -0.49 1.07
N PRO A 41 7.95 -0.59 1.84
CA PRO A 41 9.27 -0.18 1.37
C PRO A 41 9.72 -0.88 0.08
N LYS A 42 9.49 -2.21 -0.03
CA LYS A 42 9.89 -2.98 -1.22
C LYS A 42 9.10 -2.56 -2.46
N ILE A 43 7.77 -2.46 -2.35
CA ILE A 43 6.93 -2.00 -3.45
C ILE A 43 7.30 -0.57 -3.86
N LYS A 44 7.58 0.32 -2.89
CA LYS A 44 8.02 1.69 -3.16
C LYS A 44 9.34 1.71 -3.95
N ALA A 45 10.31 0.86 -3.61
CA ALA A 45 11.57 0.78 -4.35
C ALA A 45 11.35 0.36 -5.81
N LEU A 46 10.58 -0.70 -6.05
CA LEU A 46 10.24 -1.15 -7.41
C LEU A 46 9.46 -0.09 -8.20
N MET A 47 8.54 0.61 -7.52
CA MET A 47 7.78 1.72 -8.10
C MET A 47 8.70 2.87 -8.52
N MET A 48 9.71 3.20 -7.71
CA MET A 48 10.73 4.21 -8.05
C MET A 48 11.61 3.77 -9.23
N GLU A 49 11.99 2.50 -9.32
CA GLU A 49 12.77 1.96 -10.44
C GLU A 49 11.98 1.97 -11.75
N SER A 50 10.69 1.62 -11.70
CA SER A 50 9.82 1.61 -12.89
C SER A 50 9.41 3.01 -13.37
N GLY A 51 9.34 4.00 -12.47
CA GLY A 51 8.98 5.38 -12.79
C GLY A 51 7.51 5.58 -13.22
N THR A 52 6.64 4.60 -12.99
CA THR A 52 5.24 4.61 -13.48
C THR A 52 4.30 5.44 -12.60
N THR A 53 4.47 5.40 -11.29
CA THR A 53 3.67 6.16 -10.31
C THR A 53 4.43 6.36 -9.00
N MET A 54 3.87 7.09 -8.05
CA MET A 54 4.45 7.26 -6.71
C MET A 54 3.38 7.42 -5.64
N VAL A 55 3.47 6.63 -4.56
CA VAL A 55 2.70 6.81 -3.33
C VAL A 55 3.61 6.82 -2.10
N GLY A 56 3.23 7.53 -1.05
CA GLY A 56 3.96 7.56 0.22
C GLY A 56 3.62 6.35 1.11
N TYR A 57 4.53 6.00 2.02
CA TYR A 57 4.27 5.05 3.09
C TYR A 57 4.88 5.56 4.40
N GLN A 58 4.33 5.12 5.53
CA GLN A 58 4.88 5.39 6.85
C GLN A 58 4.36 4.38 7.89
N PRO A 59 5.07 4.19 9.01
CA PRO A 59 4.50 3.59 10.21
C PRO A 59 3.77 4.65 11.04
N GLN A 60 2.88 4.22 11.95
CA GLN A 60 2.22 5.14 12.89
C GLN A 60 1.79 4.42 14.17
N GLY A 61 2.40 4.80 15.30
CA GLY A 61 2.13 4.16 16.59
C GLY A 61 2.47 2.66 16.56
N ASP A 62 1.48 1.82 16.82
CA ASP A 62 1.56 0.36 16.76
C ASP A 62 1.46 -0.22 15.34
N LYS A 63 1.20 0.62 14.33
CA LYS A 63 0.98 0.20 12.95
C LYS A 63 2.29 0.19 12.17
N VAL A 64 2.61 -0.98 11.63
CA VAL A 64 3.72 -1.17 10.68
C VAL A 64 3.47 -0.41 9.38
N ASN A 65 4.51 -0.25 8.54
CA ASN A 65 4.43 0.54 7.31
C ASN A 65 3.17 0.25 6.48
N PHE A 66 2.40 1.30 6.20
CA PHE A 66 1.23 1.28 5.33
C PHE A 66 1.36 2.39 4.28
N PHE A 67 0.65 2.24 3.15
CA PHE A 67 0.55 3.28 2.14
C PHE A 67 -0.42 4.37 2.58
N ARG A 68 -0.05 5.62 2.31
CA ARG A 68 -0.93 6.79 2.43
C ARG A 68 -1.07 7.43 1.07
N MET A 69 -2.16 7.09 0.38
CA MET A 69 -2.55 7.75 -0.86
C MET A 69 -3.17 9.11 -0.53
N VAL A 70 -2.78 10.15 -1.26
CA VAL A 70 -3.33 11.50 -1.14
C VAL A 70 -3.77 11.96 -2.51
N ILE A 71 -5.06 12.29 -2.65
CA ILE A 71 -5.61 12.82 -3.90
C ILE A 71 -5.76 14.33 -3.73
N SER A 72 -4.91 15.10 -4.42
CA SER A 72 -5.00 16.57 -4.41
C SER A 72 -4.87 17.17 -5.81
N ASN A 73 -4.41 16.38 -6.78
CA ASN A 73 -4.27 16.81 -8.16
C ASN A 73 -5.64 16.78 -8.86
N PRO A 74 -6.20 17.92 -9.32
CA PRO A 74 -7.48 17.94 -10.04
C PRO A 74 -7.42 17.21 -11.39
N ALA A 75 -6.23 16.97 -11.94
CA ALA A 75 -6.07 16.16 -13.15
C ALA A 75 -6.17 14.65 -12.88
N ALA A 76 -6.15 14.21 -11.62
CA ALA A 76 -6.28 12.81 -11.29
C ALA A 76 -7.69 12.31 -11.62
N THR A 77 -7.73 11.26 -12.42
CA THR A 77 -8.94 10.59 -12.87
C THR A 77 -9.16 9.29 -12.10
N LYS A 78 -10.34 8.69 -12.26
CA LYS A 78 -10.60 7.35 -11.72
C LYS A 78 -9.57 6.32 -12.24
N SER A 79 -9.22 6.39 -13.53
CA SER A 79 -8.24 5.46 -14.12
C SER A 79 -6.85 5.57 -13.52
N ASP A 80 -6.44 6.76 -13.04
CA ASP A 80 -5.15 6.91 -12.35
C ASP A 80 -5.16 6.20 -10.99
N ILE A 81 -6.31 6.21 -10.30
CA ILE A 81 -6.50 5.48 -9.04
C ILE A 81 -6.54 3.97 -9.32
N ASP A 82 -7.29 3.54 -10.33
CA ASP A 82 -7.35 2.13 -10.75
C ASP A 82 -5.92 1.63 -11.11
N PHE A 83 -5.15 2.42 -11.88
CA PHE A 83 -3.76 2.11 -12.23
C PHE A 83 -2.84 2.01 -11.01
N LEU A 84 -2.91 2.96 -10.06
CA LEU A 84 -2.10 2.92 -8.84
C LEU A 84 -2.29 1.59 -8.10
N ILE A 85 -3.55 1.18 -7.99
CA ILE A 85 -3.96 -0.05 -7.31
C ILE A 85 -3.42 -1.29 -8.04
N GLU A 86 -3.60 -1.35 -9.36
CA GLU A 86 -3.10 -2.44 -10.20
C GLU A 86 -1.58 -2.54 -10.14
N GLU A 87 -0.89 -1.40 -10.13
CA GLU A 87 0.56 -1.35 -10.08
C GLU A 87 1.11 -1.81 -8.73
N ILE A 88 0.47 -1.44 -7.61
CA ILE A 88 0.81 -1.98 -6.28
C ILE A 88 0.63 -3.49 -6.25
N GLU A 89 -0.47 -4.02 -6.81
CA GLU A 89 -0.72 -5.46 -6.87
C GLU A 89 0.32 -6.18 -7.73
N ARG A 90 0.61 -5.67 -8.93
CA ARG A 90 1.62 -6.22 -9.84
C ARG A 90 3.00 -6.28 -9.19
N LEU A 91 3.44 -5.18 -8.56
CA LEU A 91 4.74 -5.09 -7.90
C LEU A 91 4.82 -5.93 -6.61
N GLY A 92 3.68 -6.17 -5.97
CA GLY A 92 3.60 -6.92 -4.72
C GLY A 92 3.23 -8.39 -4.87
N GLN A 93 3.00 -8.90 -6.08
CA GLN A 93 2.54 -10.28 -6.30
C GLN A 93 3.57 -11.34 -5.86
N GLU A 94 4.86 -11.05 -6.05
CA GLU A 94 5.96 -11.98 -5.73
C GLU A 94 6.54 -11.78 -4.31
N LEU A 95 5.88 -10.96 -3.47
CA LEU A 95 6.34 -10.64 -2.11
C LEU A 95 5.82 -11.57 -1.01
#